data_AF-W0F8W3-F1
#
_entry.id   AF-W0F8W3-F1
#
_cell.length_a   1.000
_cell.length_b   1.000
_cell.length_c   1.000
_cell.angle_alpha   90.00
_cell.angle_beta   90.00
_cell.angle_gamma   90.00
#
_symmetry.space_group_name_H-M   'P 1'
#
loop_
_entity.id
_entity.type
_entity.pdbx_description
1 polymer ?
#
loop_
_entity_poly.entity_id
_entity_poly.type
_entity_poly.pdbx_seq_one_letter_code
_entity_poly.pdbx_strand_id
1 'polypeptide(L)'
;MKLIRWIFLFLICVGATLFAFSFLAPDHQQVVRAVVINAPQEKVYRQMLLLQNFNNWSIWGNADSSIRYTSNNIPDGQIGTTITWQGNALLSGKGMLQLTGLKENKEIDHHITFLEPQKMEADSKFELADQNGATRVTWTFTIPSKKPWNIYNLFYSLDKEKGREFEKGLLALKMIIEKGSVINLPGISVISFPLTNYIAVRQPVAATDLFNFFSTHFRYLQQSSLQDSATVKKTTALFYKKEEKGSQSDVAAALEIPAGTNPRVQAPATLISLPASKGIAVRIPGNYSTDKTMAYRALDDYIAAKQLKVTPPVIEEYTAADSSVRIIYLVD
;
A
#
# COMPACT_ATOMS: atom_id res chain seq x y z
N MET A 1 59.10 -10.06 8.89
CA MET A 1 58.71 -10.26 10.31
C MET A 1 58.27 -8.96 11.01
N LYS A 2 59.03 -7.85 10.92
CA LYS A 2 58.67 -6.58 11.60
C LYS A 2 57.35 -5.96 11.10
N LEU A 3 57.09 -5.95 9.79
CA LEU A 3 55.85 -5.40 9.21
C LEU A 3 54.59 -6.15 9.65
N ILE A 4 54.63 -7.50 9.62
CA ILE A 4 53.53 -8.35 10.10
C ILE A 4 53.22 -8.10 11.58
N ARG A 5 54.25 -7.89 12.41
CA ARG A 5 54.07 -7.53 13.82
C ARG A 5 53.36 -6.18 13.99
N TRP A 6 53.70 -5.18 13.19
CA TRP A 6 53.05 -3.86 13.23
C TRP A 6 51.60 -3.91 12.73
N ILE A 7 51.33 -4.67 11.66
CA ILE A 7 49.97 -4.91 11.17
C ILE A 7 49.13 -5.61 12.25
N PHE A 8 49.69 -6.61 12.92
CA PHE A 8 49.01 -7.33 13.99
C PHE A 8 48.72 -6.43 15.20
N LEU A 9 49.69 -5.62 15.63
CA LEU A 9 49.49 -4.63 16.70
C LEU A 9 48.46 -3.56 16.33
N PHE A 10 48.47 -3.09 15.09
CA PHE A 10 47.47 -2.15 14.58
C PHE A 10 46.06 -2.76 14.60
N LEU A 11 45.89 -3.99 14.11
CA LEU A 11 44.60 -4.69 14.15
C LEU A 11 44.11 -4.92 15.58
N ILE A 12 44.99 -5.26 16.52
CA ILE A 12 44.65 -5.35 17.95
C ILE A 12 44.21 -4.00 18.50
N CYS A 13 44.93 -2.91 18.18
CA CYS A 13 44.59 -1.58 18.64
C CYS A 13 43.21 -1.13 18.10
N VAL A 14 42.95 -1.36 16.81
CA VAL A 14 41.64 -1.11 16.19
C VAL A 14 40.55 -1.96 16.85
N GLY A 15 40.80 -3.26 17.04
CA GLY A 15 39.86 -4.16 17.72
C GLY A 15 39.54 -3.74 19.14
N ALA A 16 40.55 -3.36 19.93
CA ALA A 16 40.39 -2.84 21.29
C ALA A 16 39.61 -1.53 21.31
N THR A 17 39.85 -0.65 20.32
CA THR A 17 39.15 0.62 20.17
C THR A 17 37.67 0.40 19.83
N LEU A 18 37.36 -0.45 18.84
CA LEU A 18 35.97 -0.80 18.50
C LEU A 18 35.25 -1.47 19.67
N PHE A 19 35.95 -2.34 20.41
CA PHE A 19 35.40 -2.97 21.61
C PHE A 19 35.10 -1.94 22.71
N ALA A 20 35.99 -0.98 22.96
CA ALA A 20 35.74 0.12 23.90
C ALA A 20 34.55 0.98 23.46
N PHE A 21 34.46 1.34 22.17
CA PHE A 21 33.31 2.09 21.64
C PHE A 21 31.98 1.33 21.74
N SER A 22 31.99 -0.01 21.73
CA SER A 22 30.78 -0.80 21.94
C SER A 22 30.12 -0.58 23.31
N PHE A 23 30.87 -0.09 24.32
CA PHE A 23 30.30 0.29 25.62
C PHE A 23 29.61 1.66 25.62
N LEU A 24 29.98 2.54 24.67
CA LEU A 24 29.38 3.86 24.48
C LEU A 24 28.21 3.84 23.48
N ALA A 25 28.17 2.84 22.60
CA ALA A 25 27.14 2.72 21.58
C ALA A 25 25.77 2.28 22.16
N PRO A 26 24.64 2.79 21.65
CA PRO A 26 23.31 2.35 22.05
C PRO A 26 23.15 0.85 21.91
N ASP A 27 22.55 0.19 22.90
CA ASP A 27 22.33 -1.27 22.91
C ASP A 27 21.05 -1.71 22.17
N HIS A 28 20.30 -0.77 21.62
CA HIS A 28 19.12 -1.02 20.79
C HIS A 28 18.92 0.07 19.73
N GLN A 29 18.09 -0.25 18.74
CA GLN A 29 17.53 0.69 17.77
C GLN A 29 16.04 0.82 18.01
N GLN A 30 15.49 2.01 17.84
CA GLN A 30 14.07 2.27 18.06
C GLN A 30 13.48 3.12 16.94
N VAL A 31 12.23 2.84 16.58
CA VAL A 31 11.37 3.67 15.74
C VAL A 31 10.11 4.01 16.53
N VAL A 32 9.75 5.28 16.59
CA VAL A 32 8.52 5.73 17.24
C VAL A 32 7.70 6.56 16.27
N ARG A 33 6.48 6.13 15.97
CA ARG A 33 5.53 6.90 15.14
C ARG A 33 4.19 7.03 15.85
N ALA A 34 3.46 8.08 15.55
CA ALA A 34 2.13 8.28 16.11
C ALA A 34 1.15 8.79 15.06
N VAL A 35 -0.11 8.42 15.22
CA VAL A 35 -1.23 8.91 14.42
C VAL A 35 -2.43 9.18 15.33
N VAL A 36 -3.28 10.14 14.96
CA VAL A 36 -4.56 10.36 15.62
C VAL A 36 -5.66 9.76 14.75
N ILE A 37 -6.48 8.89 15.32
CA ILE A 37 -7.59 8.19 14.68
C ILE A 37 -8.90 8.73 15.24
N ASN A 38 -9.79 9.22 14.38
CA ASN A 38 -11.10 9.78 14.69
C ASN A 38 -12.10 8.66 15.01
N ALA A 39 -11.80 7.91 16.06
CA ALA A 39 -12.61 6.83 16.58
C ALA A 39 -12.40 6.68 18.09
N PRO A 40 -13.42 6.19 18.82
CA PRO A 40 -13.27 5.83 20.23
C PRO A 40 -12.17 4.80 20.45
N GLN A 41 -11.49 4.92 21.59
CA GLN A 41 -10.35 4.08 21.97
C GLN A 41 -10.67 2.58 21.92
N GLU A 42 -11.87 2.18 22.35
CA GLU A 42 -12.33 0.78 22.31
C GLU A 42 -12.34 0.21 20.88
N LYS A 43 -12.81 1.01 19.91
CA LYS A 43 -12.89 0.58 18.51
C LYS A 43 -11.51 0.38 17.91
N VAL A 44 -10.59 1.29 18.22
CA VAL A 44 -9.19 1.23 17.78
C VAL A 44 -8.50 0.02 18.40
N TYR A 45 -8.65 -0.16 19.71
CA TYR A 45 -8.09 -1.27 20.46
C TYR A 45 -8.55 -2.62 19.91
N ARG A 46 -9.87 -2.80 19.71
CA ARG A 46 -10.44 -4.05 19.18
C ARG A 46 -9.92 -4.38 17.77
N GLN A 47 -9.71 -3.37 16.93
CA GLN A 47 -9.15 -3.58 15.60
C GLN A 47 -7.69 -4.06 15.66
N MET A 48 -6.90 -3.49 16.56
CA MET A 48 -5.48 -3.80 16.72
C MET A 48 -5.20 -5.08 17.51
N LEU A 49 -6.15 -5.49 18.37
CA LEU A 49 -6.05 -6.67 19.22
C LEU A 49 -5.94 -7.97 18.41
N LEU A 50 -6.62 -8.04 17.27
CA LEU A 50 -6.64 -9.24 16.44
C LEU A 50 -5.40 -9.27 15.52
N LEU A 51 -4.55 -10.29 15.67
CA LEU A 51 -3.34 -10.43 14.87
C LEU A 51 -3.68 -10.64 13.39
N GLN A 52 -4.84 -11.23 13.06
CA GLN A 52 -5.29 -11.30 11.67
C GLN A 52 -5.50 -9.92 11.04
N ASN A 53 -5.97 -8.96 11.82
CA ASN A 53 -6.16 -7.59 11.35
C ASN A 53 -4.83 -6.86 11.17
N PHE A 54 -3.83 -7.17 11.99
CA PHE A 54 -2.48 -6.62 11.89
C PHE A 54 -1.89 -6.80 10.47
N ASN A 55 -2.14 -7.94 9.84
CA ASN A 55 -1.68 -8.21 8.48
C ASN A 55 -2.31 -7.30 7.41
N ASN A 56 -3.49 -6.73 7.68
CA ASN A 56 -4.22 -5.93 6.69
C ASN A 56 -3.70 -4.50 6.56
N TRP A 57 -2.96 -3.99 7.55
CA TRP A 57 -2.41 -2.64 7.55
C TRP A 57 -0.92 -2.58 7.87
N SER A 58 -0.31 -3.66 8.34
CA SER A 58 1.13 -3.71 8.57
C SER A 58 1.93 -3.70 7.26
N ILE A 59 3.13 -3.16 7.35
CA ILE A 59 4.08 -2.92 6.25
C ILE A 59 4.41 -4.23 5.51
N TRP A 60 4.41 -5.35 6.23
CA TRP A 60 4.89 -6.65 5.74
C TRP A 60 3.86 -7.39 4.88
N GLY A 61 2.56 -7.15 5.09
CA GLY A 61 1.49 -7.87 4.39
C GLY A 61 1.37 -7.54 2.89
N ASN A 62 1.80 -6.36 2.47
CA ASN A 62 1.61 -5.87 1.10
C ASN A 62 2.85 -6.03 0.19
N ALA A 63 3.99 -6.46 0.75
CA ALA A 63 5.25 -6.52 0.01
C ALA A 63 5.43 -7.82 -0.80
N ASP A 64 4.69 -8.88 -0.46
CA ASP A 64 4.89 -10.22 -1.03
C ASP A 64 3.56 -10.96 -1.23
N SER A 65 3.17 -11.16 -2.50
CA SER A 65 1.94 -11.88 -2.85
C SER A 65 2.00 -13.39 -2.62
N SER A 66 3.17 -13.95 -2.31
CA SER A 66 3.37 -15.38 -2.04
C SER A 66 3.31 -15.75 -0.56
N ILE A 67 3.18 -14.75 0.33
CA ILE A 67 3.22 -14.93 1.78
C ILE A 67 2.07 -15.82 2.27
N ARG A 68 2.41 -16.75 3.15
CA ARG A 68 1.45 -17.63 3.84
C ARG A 68 1.54 -17.39 5.33
N TYR A 69 0.37 -17.22 5.94
CA TYR A 69 0.24 -17.05 7.39
C TYR A 69 -0.32 -18.32 8.03
N THR A 70 0.12 -18.62 9.24
CA THR A 70 -0.42 -19.72 10.05
C THR A 70 -0.50 -19.29 11.50
N SER A 71 -1.70 -19.38 12.07
CA SER A 71 -1.99 -19.07 13.47
C SER A 71 -1.87 -20.32 14.35
N ASN A 72 -1.60 -20.12 15.64
CA ASN A 72 -1.71 -21.20 16.62
C ASN A 72 -3.18 -21.48 17.00
N ASN A 73 -3.40 -22.49 17.84
CA ASN A 73 -4.74 -22.90 18.28
C ASN A 73 -5.33 -22.01 19.40
N ILE A 74 -4.70 -20.87 19.70
CA ILE A 74 -5.19 -19.93 20.71
C ILE A 74 -6.16 -18.96 20.03
N PRO A 75 -7.33 -18.67 20.61
CA PRO A 75 -8.25 -17.67 20.07
C PRO A 75 -7.55 -16.32 19.85
N ASP A 76 -7.81 -15.67 18.72
CA ASP A 76 -7.16 -14.40 18.37
C ASP A 76 -7.47 -13.31 19.41
N GLY A 77 -6.50 -12.45 19.69
CA GLY A 77 -6.60 -11.41 20.73
C GLY A 77 -6.37 -11.88 22.16
N GLN A 78 -5.87 -13.11 22.39
CA GLN A 78 -5.43 -13.56 23.72
C GLN A 78 -3.90 -13.52 23.84
N ILE A 79 -3.41 -13.27 25.06
CA ILE A 79 -1.96 -13.35 25.31
C ILE A 79 -1.47 -14.76 24.96
N GLY A 80 -0.39 -14.82 24.18
CA GLY A 80 0.16 -16.06 23.63
C GLY A 80 -0.33 -16.41 22.23
N THR A 81 -1.34 -15.73 21.66
CA THR A 81 -1.69 -15.90 20.26
C THR A 81 -0.47 -15.58 19.38
N THR A 82 -0.22 -16.46 18.40
CA THR A 82 0.88 -16.27 17.46
C THR A 82 0.39 -16.35 16.02
N ILE A 83 1.05 -15.59 15.16
CA ILE A 83 0.98 -15.74 13.70
C ILE A 83 2.40 -15.93 13.18
N THR A 84 2.61 -17.01 12.45
CA THR A 84 3.84 -17.25 11.69
C THR A 84 3.62 -16.84 10.24
N TRP A 85 4.65 -16.30 9.61
CA TRP A 85 4.65 -16.02 8.18
C TRP A 85 5.81 -16.70 7.48
N GLN A 86 5.54 -17.15 6.25
CA GLN A 86 6.53 -17.70 5.33
C GLN A 86 6.25 -17.14 3.95
N GLY A 87 7.19 -16.38 3.38
CA GLY A 87 7.12 -15.95 2.00
C GLY A 87 8.47 -16.03 1.30
N ASN A 88 8.65 -15.19 0.29
CA ASN A 88 9.87 -15.08 -0.49
C ASN A 88 11.03 -14.58 0.39
N ALA A 89 12.16 -15.29 0.36
CA ALA A 89 13.32 -15.02 1.19
C ALA A 89 13.92 -13.60 1.03
N LEU A 90 13.74 -12.97 -0.14
CA LEU A 90 14.25 -11.61 -0.41
C LEU A 90 13.23 -10.51 -0.11
N LEU A 91 11.93 -10.83 -0.04
CA LEU A 91 10.86 -9.84 0.12
C LEU A 91 10.31 -9.82 1.55
N SER A 92 9.87 -10.97 2.07
CA SER A 92 9.16 -11.09 3.34
C SER A 92 9.83 -12.03 4.34
N GLY A 93 10.69 -12.93 3.86
CA GLY A 93 11.42 -13.88 4.68
C GLY A 93 10.50 -14.82 5.44
N LYS A 94 10.93 -15.19 6.65
CA LYS A 94 10.18 -16.04 7.57
C LYS A 94 10.23 -15.45 8.97
N GLY A 95 9.13 -15.51 9.69
CA GLY A 95 9.13 -15.16 11.10
C GLY A 95 7.84 -15.46 11.83
N MET A 96 7.76 -14.96 13.06
CA MET A 96 6.64 -15.13 13.97
C MET A 96 6.36 -13.83 14.71
N LEU A 97 5.09 -13.48 14.82
CA LEU A 97 4.56 -12.42 15.67
C LEU A 97 3.78 -13.08 16.81
N GLN A 98 4.05 -12.66 18.04
CA GLN A 98 3.37 -13.15 19.24
C GLN A 98 2.79 -11.98 20.02
N LEU A 99 1.55 -12.11 20.45
CA LEU A 99 0.92 -11.20 21.40
C LEU A 99 1.41 -11.51 22.83
N THR A 100 2.14 -10.60 23.46
CA THR A 100 2.82 -10.85 24.74
C THR A 100 2.24 -10.08 25.92
N GLY A 101 1.55 -8.96 25.67
CA GLY A 101 0.99 -8.12 26.73
C GLY A 101 -0.23 -7.33 26.25
N LEU A 102 -1.16 -7.09 27.17
CA LEU A 102 -2.37 -6.32 26.93
C LEU A 102 -2.70 -5.48 28.17
N LYS A 103 -3.06 -4.21 27.95
CA LYS A 103 -3.84 -3.41 28.90
C LYS A 103 -5.04 -2.88 28.14
N GLU A 104 -6.22 -3.31 28.57
CA GLU A 104 -7.46 -3.04 27.85
C GLU A 104 -7.62 -1.56 27.47
N ASN A 105 -7.88 -1.33 26.18
CA ASN A 105 -8.00 -0.02 25.54
C ASN A 105 -6.75 0.87 25.60
N LYS A 106 -5.65 0.46 26.23
CA LYS A 106 -4.48 1.32 26.47
C LYS A 106 -3.21 0.84 25.81
N GLU A 107 -2.96 -0.46 25.79
CA GLU A 107 -1.64 -0.99 25.44
C GLU A 107 -1.75 -2.38 24.82
N ILE A 108 -0.97 -2.62 23.76
CA ILE A 108 -0.83 -3.93 23.11
C ILE A 108 0.66 -4.15 22.84
N ASP A 109 1.22 -5.21 23.40
CA ASP A 109 2.62 -5.57 23.27
C ASP A 109 2.78 -6.84 22.43
N HIS A 110 3.71 -6.79 21.49
CA HIS A 110 4.08 -7.92 20.67
C HIS A 110 5.57 -8.19 20.72
N HIS A 111 5.91 -9.47 20.58
CA HIS A 111 7.27 -9.92 20.31
C HIS A 111 7.34 -10.50 18.90
N ILE A 112 8.41 -10.18 18.18
CA ILE A 112 8.62 -10.56 16.79
C ILE A 112 9.94 -11.32 16.68
N THR A 113 9.88 -12.50 16.10
CA THR A 113 11.05 -13.33 15.80
C THR A 113 11.18 -13.48 14.28
N PHE A 114 12.17 -12.81 13.71
CA PHE A 114 12.60 -13.05 12.33
C PHE A 114 13.49 -14.30 12.30
N LEU A 115 13.19 -15.24 11.41
CA LEU A 115 13.91 -16.51 11.27
C LEU A 115 14.83 -16.52 10.04
N GLU A 116 14.38 -15.94 8.93
CA GLU A 116 15.10 -15.87 7.65
C GLU A 116 14.91 -14.49 7.00
N PRO A 117 15.93 -13.94 6.29
CA PRO A 117 17.24 -14.53 6.00
C PRO A 117 18.24 -14.48 7.16
N GLN A 118 17.98 -13.68 8.19
CA GLN A 118 18.78 -13.60 9.41
C GLN A 118 17.88 -13.73 10.63
N LYS A 119 18.39 -14.43 11.65
CA LYS A 119 17.70 -14.54 12.93
C LYS A 119 17.82 -13.21 13.69
N MET A 120 16.68 -12.60 13.98
CA MET A 120 16.59 -11.34 14.69
C MET A 120 15.33 -11.32 15.55
N GLU A 121 15.38 -10.62 16.66
CA GLU A 121 14.23 -10.40 17.54
C GLU A 121 13.92 -8.91 17.57
N ALA A 122 12.65 -8.57 17.75
CA ALA A 122 12.19 -7.21 17.91
C ALA A 122 10.95 -7.17 18.82
N ASP A 123 10.79 -6.07 19.53
CA ASP A 123 9.61 -5.80 20.35
C ASP A 123 8.80 -4.67 19.72
N SER A 124 7.48 -4.84 19.70
CA SER A 124 6.55 -3.90 19.08
C SER A 124 5.44 -3.55 20.06
N LYS A 125 5.43 -2.30 20.51
CA LYS A 125 4.48 -1.77 21.49
C LYS A 125 3.55 -0.75 20.85
N PHE A 126 2.25 -0.89 21.13
CA PHE A 126 1.24 0.10 20.78
C PHE A 126 0.65 0.72 22.04
N GLU A 127 0.61 2.05 22.10
CA GLU A 127 0.01 2.81 23.18
C GLU A 127 -1.14 3.65 22.62
N LEU A 128 -2.30 3.54 23.25
CA LEU A 128 -3.53 4.24 22.88
C LEU A 128 -3.84 5.27 23.96
N ALA A 129 -3.98 6.53 23.57
CA ALA A 129 -4.40 7.61 24.46
C ALA A 129 -5.64 8.30 23.90
N ASP A 130 -6.66 8.49 24.73
CA ASP A 130 -7.84 9.27 24.36
C ASP A 130 -7.46 10.74 24.12
N GLN A 131 -8.07 11.32 23.09
CA GLN A 131 -7.95 12.70 22.67
C GLN A 131 -9.31 13.23 22.24
N ASN A 132 -10.18 13.53 23.21
CA ASN A 132 -11.47 14.19 23.00
C ASN A 132 -12.34 13.50 21.92
N GLY A 133 -12.55 12.19 22.04
CA GLY A 133 -13.35 11.41 21.09
C GLY A 133 -12.58 10.91 19.86
N ALA A 134 -11.30 11.26 19.74
CA ALA A 134 -10.32 10.61 18.89
C ALA A 134 -9.32 9.83 19.74
N THR A 135 -8.55 8.93 19.14
CA THR A 135 -7.52 8.14 19.83
C THR A 135 -6.18 8.40 19.19
N ARG A 136 -5.20 8.81 19.99
CA ARG A 136 -3.79 8.83 19.58
C ARG A 136 -3.21 7.43 19.74
N VAL A 137 -2.72 6.87 18.66
CA VAL A 137 -1.99 5.60 18.64
C VAL A 137 -0.51 5.91 18.46
N THR A 138 0.32 5.48 19.40
CA THR A 138 1.79 5.52 19.31
C THR A 138 2.29 4.11 19.10
N TRP A 139 3.11 3.90 18.08
CA TRP A 139 3.79 2.64 17.79
C TRP A 139 5.28 2.80 18.04
N THR A 140 5.79 2.03 18.99
CA THR A 140 7.20 1.92 19.32
C THR A 140 7.71 0.54 18.88
N PHE A 141 8.69 0.52 17.98
CA PHE A 141 9.34 -0.70 17.51
C PHE A 141 10.81 -0.70 17.91
N THR A 142 11.27 -1.74 18.58
CA THR A 142 12.60 -1.81 19.19
C THR A 142 13.34 -3.06 18.72
N ILE A 143 14.58 -2.91 18.27
CA ILE A 143 15.47 -4.03 17.92
C ILE A 143 16.69 -4.00 18.86
N PRO A 144 16.91 -5.04 19.69
CA PRO A 144 18.11 -5.13 20.51
C PRO A 144 19.36 -5.35 19.64
N SER A 145 20.48 -4.77 20.06
CA SER A 145 21.77 -4.85 19.38
C SER A 145 22.82 -5.41 20.34
N LYS A 146 23.31 -6.62 20.08
CA LYS A 146 24.29 -7.28 20.95
C LYS A 146 25.67 -6.64 20.79
N LYS A 147 26.38 -6.46 21.90
CA LYS A 147 27.80 -6.04 21.89
C LYS A 147 28.67 -7.14 21.27
N PRO A 148 29.71 -6.81 20.48
CA PRO A 148 30.14 -5.46 20.10
C PRO A 148 29.48 -4.91 18.81
N TRP A 149 28.53 -5.65 18.20
CA TRP A 149 27.83 -5.23 16.98
C TRP A 149 26.92 -4.02 17.14
N ASN A 150 26.56 -3.65 18.36
CA ASN A 150 25.86 -2.41 18.64
C ASN A 150 26.63 -1.14 18.19
N ILE A 151 27.94 -1.23 17.89
CA ILE A 151 28.69 -0.12 17.30
C ILE A 151 28.09 0.38 15.97
N TYR A 152 27.41 -0.48 15.20
CA TYR A 152 26.72 -0.08 13.97
C TYR A 152 25.63 0.98 14.23
N ASN A 153 25.05 1.00 15.43
CA ASN A 153 24.01 1.96 15.83
C ASN A 153 24.50 3.41 15.87
N LEU A 154 25.82 3.63 15.93
CA LEU A 154 26.40 4.98 15.87
C LEU A 154 26.35 5.57 14.45
N PHE A 155 26.30 4.72 13.43
CA PHE A 155 26.38 5.12 12.02
C PHE A 155 25.09 4.84 11.24
N TYR A 156 24.28 3.89 11.73
CA TYR A 156 23.01 3.49 11.14
C TYR A 156 21.85 3.82 12.07
N SER A 157 20.77 4.36 11.52
CA SER A 157 19.55 4.69 12.27
C SER A 157 18.35 4.03 11.60
N LEU A 158 17.76 3.04 12.27
CA LEU A 158 16.56 2.36 11.79
C LEU A 158 15.40 3.34 11.55
N ASP A 159 15.27 4.34 12.42
CA ASP A 159 14.23 5.38 12.33
C ASP A 159 14.31 6.18 11.03
N LYS A 160 15.51 6.61 10.64
CA LYS A 160 15.73 7.38 9.41
C LYS A 160 15.43 6.55 8.16
N GLU A 161 15.84 5.29 8.16
CA GLU A 161 15.76 4.41 6.99
C GLU A 161 14.37 3.79 6.79
N LYS A 162 13.71 3.40 7.88
CA LYS A 162 12.47 2.62 7.85
C LYS A 162 11.27 3.31 8.47
N GLY A 163 11.46 4.42 9.19
CA GLY A 163 10.38 5.06 9.93
C GLY A 163 9.21 5.56 9.07
N ARG A 164 9.43 5.90 7.80
CA ARG A 164 8.34 6.24 6.85
C ARG A 164 7.39 5.07 6.60
N GLU A 165 7.89 3.84 6.64
CA GLU A 165 7.04 2.67 6.45
C GLU A 165 6.13 2.44 7.66
N PHE A 166 6.63 2.66 8.89
CA PHE A 166 5.82 2.64 10.11
C PHE A 166 4.70 3.68 10.09
N GLU A 167 5.01 4.88 9.59
CA GLU A 167 4.01 5.93 9.38
C GLU A 167 2.92 5.51 8.39
N LYS A 168 3.29 4.93 7.24
CA LYS A 168 2.34 4.39 6.27
C LYS A 168 1.43 3.31 6.88
N GLY A 169 1.98 2.40 7.69
CA GLY A 169 1.21 1.37 8.38
C GLY A 169 0.17 1.96 9.34
N LEU A 170 0.54 2.98 10.12
CA LEU A 170 -0.40 3.69 11.00
C LEU A 170 -1.48 4.46 10.23
N LEU A 171 -1.14 5.04 9.08
CA LEU A 171 -2.12 5.69 8.21
C LEU A 171 -3.10 4.67 7.62
N ALA A 172 -2.64 3.48 7.23
CA ALA A 172 -3.49 2.38 6.79
C ALA A 172 -4.46 1.94 7.89
N LEU A 173 -3.96 1.79 9.12
CA LEU A 173 -4.78 1.48 10.30
C LEU A 173 -5.86 2.55 10.54
N LYS A 174 -5.48 3.83 10.53
CA LYS A 174 -6.42 4.96 10.64
C LYS A 174 -7.55 4.84 9.63
N MET A 175 -7.22 4.60 8.37
CA MET A 175 -8.20 4.45 7.30
C MET A 175 -9.14 3.26 7.53
N ILE A 176 -8.64 2.10 7.96
CA ILE A 176 -9.48 0.91 8.23
C ILE A 176 -10.47 1.17 9.38
N ILE A 177 -10.04 1.85 10.45
CA ILE A 177 -10.89 2.08 11.63
C ILE A 177 -11.92 3.16 11.35
N GLU A 178 -11.52 4.24 10.68
CA GLU A 178 -12.42 5.33 10.30
C GLU A 178 -13.42 4.89 9.23
N LYS A 179 -13.07 3.92 8.38
CA LYS A 179 -14.00 3.25 7.45
C LYS A 179 -15.19 2.58 8.16
N GLY A 180 -15.02 2.09 9.39
CA GLY A 180 -16.13 1.54 10.19
C GLY A 180 -17.06 2.61 10.79
N SER A 181 -16.80 3.89 10.55
CA SER A 181 -17.70 5.00 10.83
C SER A 181 -18.15 5.48 9.46
N VAL A 182 -19.23 4.91 8.94
CA VAL A 182 -19.88 5.41 7.73
C VAL A 182 -20.30 6.84 8.01
N ILE A 183 -19.49 7.82 7.61
CA ILE A 183 -19.79 9.22 7.22
C ILE A 183 -18.42 9.91 7.03
N ASN A 184 -18.12 10.31 5.79
CA ASN A 184 -16.96 11.10 5.32
C ASN A 184 -15.59 10.40 5.23
N LEU A 185 -15.40 9.60 4.17
CA LEU A 185 -14.07 9.43 3.56
C LEU A 185 -13.73 10.68 2.73
N PRO A 186 -12.59 11.36 2.94
CA PRO A 186 -12.14 12.38 2.00
C PRO A 186 -11.68 11.68 0.70
N GLY A 187 -12.47 11.74 -0.37
CA GLY A 187 -11.99 11.41 -1.72
C GLY A 187 -12.97 10.73 -2.69
N ILE A 188 -14.04 10.09 -2.23
CA ILE A 188 -15.10 9.59 -3.13
C ILE A 188 -16.04 10.76 -3.44
N SER A 189 -16.13 11.10 -4.72
CA SER A 189 -17.04 12.12 -5.24
C SER A 189 -18.16 11.47 -6.03
N VAL A 190 -19.41 11.85 -5.75
CA VAL A 190 -20.52 11.58 -6.68
C VAL A 190 -20.39 12.58 -7.82
N ILE A 191 -20.42 12.09 -9.05
CA ILE A 191 -20.17 12.88 -10.25
C ILE A 191 -21.33 12.73 -11.24
N SER A 192 -21.56 13.79 -12.01
CA SER A 192 -22.33 13.69 -13.25
C SER A 192 -21.33 13.40 -14.37
N PHE A 193 -21.27 12.16 -14.84
CA PHE A 193 -20.43 11.78 -15.97
C PHE A 193 -21.12 12.26 -17.26
N PRO A 194 -20.49 13.15 -18.05
CA PRO A 194 -21.11 13.66 -19.27
C PRO A 194 -21.09 12.60 -20.38
N LEU A 195 -21.94 12.79 -21.39
CA LEU A 195 -21.80 12.06 -22.66
C LEU A 195 -20.37 12.28 -23.17
N THR A 196 -19.60 11.20 -23.28
CA THR A 196 -18.19 11.28 -23.63
C THR A 196 -17.91 10.36 -24.81
N ASN A 197 -17.31 10.93 -25.86
CA ASN A 197 -16.92 10.20 -27.06
C ASN A 197 -15.43 9.90 -27.01
N TYR A 198 -15.05 8.71 -27.44
CA TYR A 198 -13.69 8.23 -27.45
C TYR A 198 -13.31 7.69 -28.83
N ILE A 199 -12.05 7.90 -29.21
CA ILE A 199 -11.39 7.02 -30.17
C ILE A 199 -10.71 5.93 -29.34
N ALA A 200 -10.99 4.67 -29.63
CA ALA A 200 -10.50 3.57 -28.82
C ALA A 200 -10.13 2.33 -29.63
N VAL A 201 -9.17 1.58 -29.12
CA VAL A 201 -8.90 0.21 -29.54
C VAL A 201 -9.39 -0.71 -28.42
N ARG A 202 -10.39 -1.54 -28.71
CA ARG A 202 -11.02 -2.47 -27.76
C ARG A 202 -10.75 -3.90 -28.18
N GLN A 203 -10.27 -4.72 -27.27
CA GLN A 203 -10.09 -6.14 -27.50
C GLN A 203 -10.03 -6.93 -26.18
N PRO A 204 -10.26 -8.25 -26.20
CA PRO A 204 -9.93 -9.13 -25.10
C PRO A 204 -8.41 -9.20 -24.88
N VAL A 205 -7.94 -8.98 -23.65
CA VAL A 205 -6.51 -8.98 -23.29
C VAL A 205 -6.28 -9.82 -22.03
N ALA A 206 -5.25 -10.67 -22.05
CA ALA A 206 -4.83 -11.43 -20.87
C ALA A 206 -4.23 -10.50 -19.81
N ALA A 207 -4.41 -10.80 -18.52
CA ALA A 207 -3.90 -9.94 -17.44
C ALA A 207 -2.38 -9.67 -17.53
N THR A 208 -1.60 -10.65 -17.99
CA THR A 208 -0.14 -10.52 -18.22
C THR A 208 0.22 -9.53 -19.32
N ASP A 209 -0.68 -9.30 -20.27
CA ASP A 209 -0.45 -8.46 -21.44
C ASP A 209 -1.09 -7.07 -21.33
N LEU A 210 -1.87 -6.80 -20.27
CA LEU A 210 -2.58 -5.52 -20.09
C LEU A 210 -1.63 -4.32 -20.17
N PHE A 211 -0.47 -4.39 -19.52
CA PHE A 211 0.51 -3.31 -19.56
C PHE A 211 1.03 -3.04 -20.98
N ASN A 212 1.37 -4.10 -21.71
CA ASN A 212 1.86 -4.00 -23.09
C ASN A 212 0.76 -3.50 -24.03
N PHE A 213 -0.46 -3.95 -23.83
CA PHE A 213 -1.63 -3.49 -24.58
C PHE A 213 -1.86 -1.98 -24.42
N PHE A 214 -2.00 -1.50 -23.18
CA PHE A 214 -2.28 -0.08 -22.94
C PHE A 214 -1.12 0.81 -23.40
N SER A 215 0.12 0.44 -23.10
CA SER A 215 1.30 1.23 -23.51
C SER A 215 1.44 1.34 -25.02
N THR A 216 1.17 0.26 -25.77
CA THR A 216 1.22 0.25 -27.24
C THR A 216 0.10 1.10 -27.83
N HIS A 217 -1.14 0.88 -27.39
CA HIS A 217 -2.30 1.53 -28.00
C HIS A 217 -2.46 2.99 -27.58
N PHE A 218 -2.05 3.39 -26.38
CA PHE A 218 -1.99 4.81 -26.03
C PHE A 218 -1.00 5.57 -26.91
N ARG A 219 0.18 5.01 -27.19
CA ARG A 219 1.14 5.63 -28.11
C ARG A 219 0.59 5.74 -29.52
N TYR A 220 -0.02 4.66 -30.04
CA TYR A 220 -0.65 4.65 -31.36
C TYR A 220 -1.73 5.74 -31.46
N LEU A 221 -2.69 5.77 -30.53
CA LEU A 221 -3.78 6.74 -30.53
C LEU A 221 -3.28 8.19 -30.40
N GLN A 222 -2.26 8.42 -29.57
CA GLN A 222 -1.65 9.74 -29.43
C GLN A 222 -1.01 10.19 -30.74
N GLN A 223 -0.22 9.35 -31.40
CA GLN A 223 0.42 9.65 -32.68
C GLN A 223 -0.61 9.92 -33.80
N SER A 224 -1.69 9.15 -33.85
CA SER A 224 -2.77 9.36 -34.82
C SER A 224 -3.56 10.65 -34.57
N SER A 225 -3.73 11.05 -33.29
CA SER A 225 -4.49 12.27 -32.92
C SER A 225 -3.71 13.58 -33.07
N LEU A 226 -2.37 13.54 -33.03
CA LEU A 226 -1.51 14.73 -33.12
C LEU A 226 -1.57 15.44 -34.48
N GLN A 227 -2.22 14.85 -35.49
CA GLN A 227 -2.43 15.51 -36.79
C GLN A 227 -3.56 16.55 -36.76
N ASP A 228 -4.51 16.45 -35.82
CA ASP A 228 -5.70 17.32 -35.74
C ASP A 228 -5.60 18.32 -34.57
N SER A 229 -4.43 18.90 -34.27
CA SER A 229 -4.20 20.05 -33.35
C SER A 229 -4.83 20.03 -31.93
N ALA A 230 -5.60 19.01 -31.56
CA ALA A 230 -6.31 18.92 -30.29
C ALA A 230 -5.37 18.35 -29.24
N THR A 231 -5.04 19.16 -28.24
CA THR A 231 -4.19 18.73 -27.12
C THR A 231 -4.91 17.64 -26.34
N VAL A 232 -4.51 16.38 -26.52
CA VAL A 232 -5.05 15.25 -25.76
C VAL A 232 -4.65 15.39 -24.30
N LYS A 233 -5.63 15.63 -23.43
CA LYS A 233 -5.36 15.91 -22.00
C LYS A 233 -5.30 14.66 -21.13
N LYS A 234 -5.94 13.56 -21.54
CA LYS A 234 -6.11 12.34 -20.73
C LYS A 234 -6.06 11.07 -21.58
N THR A 235 -5.29 10.08 -21.15
CA THR A 235 -5.43 8.69 -21.66
C THR A 235 -6.39 7.95 -20.76
N THR A 236 -7.30 7.17 -21.34
CA THR A 236 -8.38 6.51 -20.60
C THR A 236 -8.34 5.00 -20.84
N ALA A 237 -8.32 4.22 -19.77
CA ALA A 237 -8.55 2.77 -19.85
C ALA A 237 -10.01 2.47 -19.49
N LEU A 238 -10.69 1.73 -20.35
CA LEU A 238 -12.07 1.28 -20.15
C LEU A 238 -12.07 -0.23 -19.89
N PHE A 239 -12.64 -0.66 -18.77
CA PHE A 239 -12.74 -2.06 -18.38
C PHE A 239 -14.21 -2.50 -18.43
N TYR A 240 -14.58 -3.30 -19.44
CA TYR A 240 -15.96 -3.76 -19.64
C TYR A 240 -16.27 -5.04 -18.87
N LYS A 241 -15.28 -5.93 -18.75
CA LYS A 241 -15.40 -7.19 -18.02
C LYS A 241 -14.07 -7.53 -17.35
N LYS A 242 -14.11 -7.80 -16.04
CA LYS A 242 -12.95 -8.24 -15.25
C LYS A 242 -12.83 -9.76 -15.34
N GLU A 243 -11.61 -10.28 -15.45
CA GLU A 243 -11.30 -11.70 -15.59
C GLU A 243 -11.93 -12.58 -14.50
N GLU A 244 -12.59 -13.66 -14.91
CA GLU A 244 -12.83 -14.85 -14.09
C GLU A 244 -11.78 -15.90 -14.46
N LYS A 245 -11.06 -16.42 -13.45
CA LYS A 245 -9.94 -17.39 -13.53
C LYS A 245 -9.67 -17.97 -14.93
N GLY A 246 -8.69 -17.42 -15.65
CA GLY A 246 -8.19 -17.94 -16.92
C GLY A 246 -8.83 -17.32 -18.17
N SER A 247 -9.53 -16.20 -18.04
CA SER A 247 -10.26 -15.53 -19.14
C SER A 247 -9.68 -14.14 -19.44
N GLN A 248 -9.69 -13.74 -20.71
CA GLN A 248 -9.23 -12.41 -21.12
C GLN A 248 -10.17 -11.32 -20.60
N SER A 249 -9.60 -10.20 -20.13
CA SER A 249 -10.37 -9.01 -19.75
C SER A 249 -10.74 -8.22 -21.01
N ASP A 250 -12.02 -7.86 -21.15
CA ASP A 250 -12.48 -7.01 -22.25
C ASP A 250 -12.20 -5.54 -21.90
N VAL A 251 -11.19 -4.98 -22.58
CA VAL A 251 -10.66 -3.66 -22.27
C VAL A 251 -10.52 -2.81 -23.51
N ALA A 252 -10.58 -1.49 -23.35
CA ALA A 252 -10.27 -0.54 -24.39
C ALA A 252 -9.25 0.51 -23.94
N ALA A 253 -8.22 0.72 -24.74
CA ALA A 253 -7.36 1.90 -24.65
C ALA A 253 -8.04 3.03 -25.43
N ALA A 254 -8.30 4.15 -24.78
CA ALA A 254 -9.15 5.21 -25.31
C ALA A 254 -8.54 6.61 -25.14
N LEU A 255 -8.80 7.49 -26.11
CA LEU A 255 -8.57 8.93 -26.02
C LEU A 255 -9.91 9.66 -26.16
N GLU A 256 -10.17 10.58 -25.24
CA GLU A 256 -11.38 11.41 -25.26
C GLU A 256 -11.35 12.35 -26.47
N ILE A 257 -12.49 12.44 -27.16
CA ILE A 257 -12.72 13.33 -28.30
C ILE A 257 -13.29 14.64 -27.75
N PRO A 258 -12.58 15.78 -27.86
CA PRO A 258 -13.12 17.06 -27.43
C PRO A 258 -14.41 17.40 -28.18
N ALA A 259 -15.36 18.02 -27.49
CA ALA A 259 -16.61 18.47 -28.10
C ALA A 259 -16.35 19.36 -29.33
N GLY A 260 -17.05 19.10 -30.43
CA GLY A 260 -16.89 19.83 -31.69
C GLY A 260 -15.74 19.37 -32.57
N THR A 261 -14.99 18.34 -32.18
CA THR A 261 -13.96 17.71 -33.03
C THR A 261 -14.50 16.46 -33.72
N ASN A 262 -14.04 16.21 -34.96
CA ASN A 262 -14.40 15.01 -35.72
C ASN A 262 -13.13 14.34 -36.26
N PRO A 263 -12.38 13.64 -35.39
CA PRO A 263 -11.08 13.09 -35.73
C PRO A 263 -11.21 11.96 -36.77
N ARG A 264 -10.25 11.88 -37.69
CA ARG A 264 -10.19 10.76 -38.64
C ARG A 264 -9.84 9.47 -37.91
N VAL A 265 -10.75 8.50 -37.91
CA VAL A 265 -10.55 7.19 -37.30
C VAL A 265 -10.10 6.19 -38.37
N GLN A 266 -8.98 5.51 -38.11
CA GLN A 266 -8.44 4.44 -38.95
C GLN A 266 -8.30 3.15 -38.13
N ALA A 267 -8.45 2.00 -38.79
CA ALA A 267 -8.24 0.72 -38.15
C ALA A 267 -6.82 0.62 -37.55
N PRO A 268 -6.66 0.04 -36.34
CA PRO A 268 -7.66 -0.71 -35.57
C PRO A 268 -8.53 0.13 -34.63
N ALA A 269 -8.44 1.46 -34.65
CA ALA A 269 -9.26 2.31 -33.78
C ALA A 269 -10.71 2.40 -34.25
N THR A 270 -11.62 2.64 -33.30
CA THR A 270 -13.07 2.77 -33.49
C THR A 270 -13.62 3.88 -32.60
N LEU A 271 -14.83 4.36 -32.90
CA LEU A 271 -15.55 5.31 -32.06
C LEU A 271 -16.34 4.57 -30.98
N ILE A 272 -16.20 5.01 -29.72
CA ILE A 272 -16.99 4.53 -28.58
C ILE A 272 -17.65 5.74 -27.92
N SER A 273 -18.94 5.66 -27.66
CA SER A 273 -19.69 6.69 -26.93
C SER A 273 -20.19 6.11 -25.61
N LEU A 274 -19.84 6.76 -24.51
CA LEU A 274 -20.42 6.47 -23.20
C LEU A 274 -21.51 7.51 -22.91
N PRO A 275 -22.76 7.07 -22.63
CA PRO A 275 -23.86 7.99 -22.36
C PRO A 275 -23.62 8.81 -21.09
N ALA A 276 -24.34 9.92 -20.96
CA ALA A 276 -24.35 10.68 -19.71
C ALA A 276 -24.96 9.82 -18.60
N SER A 277 -24.26 9.70 -17.48
CA SER A 277 -24.63 8.81 -16.37
C SER A 277 -24.24 9.43 -15.03
N LYS A 278 -24.86 8.95 -13.95
CA LYS A 278 -24.29 9.18 -12.62
C LYS A 278 -23.04 8.32 -12.46
N GLY A 279 -22.10 8.81 -11.69
CA GLY A 279 -20.90 8.06 -11.37
C GLY A 279 -20.41 8.36 -9.97
N ILE A 280 -19.53 7.50 -9.49
CA ILE A 280 -18.70 7.74 -8.32
C ILE A 280 -17.24 7.70 -8.75
N ALA A 281 -16.43 8.59 -8.20
CA ALA A 281 -15.04 8.73 -8.62
C ALA A 281 -14.10 8.99 -7.44
N VAL A 282 -12.92 8.38 -7.52
CA VAL A 282 -11.78 8.65 -6.64
C VAL A 282 -10.61 9.15 -7.48
N ARG A 283 -9.95 10.22 -7.03
CA ARG A 283 -8.70 10.71 -7.61
C ARG A 283 -7.53 10.27 -6.74
N ILE A 284 -6.52 9.67 -7.35
CA ILE A 284 -5.30 9.18 -6.72
C ILE A 284 -4.13 10.00 -7.27
N PRO A 285 -3.43 10.79 -6.43
CA PRO A 285 -2.24 11.52 -6.82
C PRO A 285 -0.98 10.63 -6.72
N GLY A 286 -0.19 10.50 -7.78
CA GLY A 286 1.14 9.86 -7.75
C GLY A 286 1.19 8.35 -7.44
N ASN A 287 2.39 7.76 -7.62
CA ASN A 287 2.80 6.36 -7.46
C ASN A 287 1.71 5.29 -7.17
N TYR A 288 1.15 4.72 -8.23
CA TYR A 288 -0.23 4.21 -8.25
C TYR A 288 -0.48 2.76 -7.78
N SER A 289 0.53 1.90 -7.62
CA SER A 289 0.26 0.44 -7.54
C SER A 289 -0.45 0.00 -6.25
N THR A 290 0.02 0.47 -5.10
CA THR A 290 -0.60 0.18 -3.80
C THR A 290 -1.92 0.96 -3.63
N ASP A 291 -1.97 2.19 -4.14
CA ASP A 291 -3.11 3.09 -3.96
C ASP A 291 -4.32 2.74 -4.85
N LYS A 292 -4.11 2.22 -6.07
CA LYS A 292 -5.21 1.76 -6.95
C LYS A 292 -5.99 0.62 -6.33
N THR A 293 -5.31 -0.36 -5.74
CA THR A 293 -5.96 -1.50 -5.08
C THR A 293 -6.88 -1.00 -3.95
N MET A 294 -6.43 0.01 -3.21
CA MET A 294 -7.22 0.63 -2.14
C MET A 294 -8.39 1.44 -2.69
N ALA A 295 -8.21 2.19 -3.78
CA ALA A 295 -9.26 2.96 -4.41
C ALA A 295 -10.39 2.07 -4.98
N TYR A 296 -10.02 0.96 -5.65
CA TYR A 296 -10.99 -0.03 -6.10
C TYR A 296 -11.82 -0.58 -4.94
N ARG A 297 -11.16 -1.01 -3.85
CA ARG A 297 -11.86 -1.49 -2.65
C ARG A 297 -12.80 -0.44 -2.07
N ALA A 298 -12.34 0.81 -1.92
CA ALA A 298 -13.15 1.89 -1.37
C ALA A 298 -14.41 2.19 -2.22
N LEU A 299 -14.28 2.15 -3.54
CA LEU A 299 -15.41 2.28 -4.47
C LEU A 299 -16.37 1.10 -4.35
N ASP A 300 -15.86 -0.14 -4.34
CA ASP A 300 -16.65 -1.36 -4.19
C ASP A 300 -17.42 -1.38 -2.85
N ASP A 301 -16.79 -0.96 -1.75
CA ASP A 301 -17.43 -0.82 -0.44
C ASP A 301 -18.53 0.23 -0.43
N TYR A 302 -18.29 1.38 -1.09
CA TYR A 302 -19.28 2.44 -1.22
C TYR A 302 -20.50 1.98 -2.03
N ILE A 303 -20.26 1.26 -3.13
CA ILE A 303 -21.30 0.63 -3.96
C ILE A 303 -22.13 -0.33 -3.12
N ALA A 304 -21.49 -1.23 -2.36
CA ALA A 304 -22.18 -2.19 -1.50
C ALA A 304 -23.00 -1.50 -0.40
N ALA A 305 -22.42 -0.51 0.29
CA ALA A 305 -23.07 0.21 1.37
C ALA A 305 -24.28 1.05 0.89
N LYS A 306 -24.21 1.56 -0.34
CA LYS A 306 -25.29 2.35 -0.97
C LYS A 306 -26.21 1.52 -1.87
N GLN A 307 -25.96 0.22 -2.00
CA GLN A 307 -26.69 -0.70 -2.87
C GLN A 307 -26.80 -0.18 -4.32
N LEU A 308 -25.73 0.43 -4.82
CA LEU A 308 -25.69 1.01 -6.17
C LEU A 308 -25.53 -0.08 -7.22
N LYS A 309 -26.17 0.10 -8.38
CA LYS A 309 -25.98 -0.81 -9.51
C LYS A 309 -24.88 -0.27 -10.41
N VAL A 310 -23.82 -1.06 -10.62
CA VAL A 310 -22.69 -0.68 -11.49
C VAL A 310 -23.01 -0.98 -12.94
N THR A 311 -22.74 -0.01 -13.81
CA THR A 311 -22.87 -0.14 -15.27
C THR A 311 -21.47 -0.09 -15.91
N PRO A 312 -21.06 -1.11 -16.69
CA PRO A 312 -19.78 -1.08 -17.40
C PRO A 312 -19.69 0.06 -18.44
N PRO A 313 -18.48 0.54 -18.77
CA PRO A 313 -17.18 0.12 -18.23
C PRO A 313 -16.81 0.83 -16.93
N VAL A 314 -15.88 0.23 -16.17
CA VAL A 314 -15.10 0.99 -15.18
C VAL A 314 -14.04 1.79 -15.91
N ILE A 315 -13.90 3.06 -15.56
CA ILE A 315 -13.09 4.04 -16.29
C ILE A 315 -11.88 4.43 -15.44
N GLU A 316 -10.68 4.31 -15.97
CA GLU A 316 -9.47 4.90 -15.38
C GLU A 316 -8.95 6.03 -16.28
N GLU A 317 -9.05 7.27 -15.82
CA GLU A 317 -8.50 8.44 -16.49
C GLU A 317 -7.11 8.76 -15.95
N TYR A 318 -6.10 8.80 -16.82
CA TYR A 318 -4.73 9.13 -16.46
C TYR A 318 -4.40 10.55 -16.92
N THR A 319 -3.97 11.39 -15.99
CA THR A 319 -3.58 12.78 -16.26
C THR A 319 -2.07 12.90 -16.15
N ALA A 320 -1.40 13.16 -17.28
CA ALA A 320 0.06 13.25 -17.32
C ALA A 320 0.61 14.48 -16.57
N ALA A 321 -0.14 15.59 -16.59
CA ALA A 321 0.31 16.88 -16.04
C ALA A 321 0.63 16.83 -14.54
N ASP A 322 -0.12 16.05 -13.76
CA ASP A 322 0.04 15.94 -12.31
C ASP A 322 0.28 14.51 -11.85
N SER A 323 0.50 13.59 -12.80
CA SER A 323 0.66 12.17 -12.50
C SER A 323 -0.45 11.67 -11.57
N SER A 324 -1.71 11.95 -11.92
CA SER A 324 -2.87 11.43 -11.19
C SER A 324 -3.64 10.42 -12.04
N VAL A 325 -4.31 9.49 -11.34
CA VAL A 325 -5.30 8.61 -11.93
C VAL A 325 -6.65 8.85 -11.26
N ARG A 326 -7.71 8.90 -12.04
CA ARG A 326 -9.08 8.97 -11.56
C ARG A 326 -9.81 7.70 -11.94
N ILE A 327 -10.28 6.95 -10.95
CA ILE A 327 -11.08 5.74 -11.15
C ILE A 327 -12.54 6.13 -11.01
N ILE A 328 -13.37 5.76 -11.99
CA ILE A 328 -14.79 6.10 -12.05
C ILE A 328 -15.61 4.83 -12.29
N TYR A 329 -16.64 4.65 -11.46
CA TYR A 329 -17.70 3.68 -11.69
C TYR A 329 -18.95 4.44 -12.13
N LEU A 330 -19.54 4.02 -13.25
CA LEU A 330 -20.87 4.47 -13.62
C LEU A 330 -21.88 3.69 -12.79
N VAL A 331 -22.86 4.38 -12.23
CA VAL A 331 -23.84 3.80 -11.31
C VAL A 331 -25.24 4.31 -11.59
N ASP A 332 -26.24 3.47 -11.32
CA ASP A 332 -27.67 3.81 -11.34
C ASP A 332 -28.27 3.89 -9.93
#